data_AF-I6YL13-F1
#
_entry.id   AF-I6YL13-F1
#
_cell.length_a   1.000
_cell.length_b   1.000
_cell.length_c   1.000
_cell.angle_alpha   90.00
_cell.angle_beta   90.00
_cell.angle_gamma   90.00
#
_symmetry.space_group_name_H-M   'P 1'
#
loop_
_entity.id
_entity.type
_entity.pdbx_description
1 polymer ?
#
loop_
_entity_poly.entity_id
_entity_poly.type
_entity_poly.pdbx_seq_one_letter_code
_entity_poly.pdbx_strand_id
1 'polypeptide(L)'
;MELDPSNVWRVGVNNKFYLFTCSQRPKLENKIGNEQWFDSDLSVYLTFKENISTITEGAELQLKGRGSYIKGRGKNITERERYREENLHENIDIGVGTRESRFVLTVNRLTTNNRLGEAGGGDDAYKYGDMVMCDKSLFTFEEYTQARNEEESVGLEGVKFSLKGCQDETNKYHGKQGCEIEIIDSKGKKIKWNEKFKPIVIR
;
A
#
# COMPACT_ATOMS: atom_id res chain seq x y z
N MET A 1 14.20 -18.86 18.40
CA MET A 1 13.94 -17.47 18.00
C MET A 1 12.50 -17.47 17.54
N GLU A 2 11.62 -16.88 18.34
CA GLU A 2 10.19 -16.83 18.04
C GLU A 2 10.00 -15.91 16.82
N LEU A 3 9.26 -16.37 15.81
CA LEU A 3 8.98 -15.56 14.63
C LEU A 3 8.02 -14.45 15.05
N ASP A 4 8.46 -13.20 14.94
CA ASP A 4 7.59 -12.04 15.20
C ASP A 4 6.35 -12.12 14.28
N PRO A 5 5.14 -11.81 14.77
CA PRO A 5 3.92 -11.85 13.96
C PRO A 5 3.95 -10.76 12.88
N SER A 6 3.09 -10.89 11.86
CA SER A 6 3.12 -9.99 10.69
C SER A 6 2.79 -8.52 10.98
N ASN A 7 2.28 -8.20 12.17
CA ASN A 7 2.05 -6.82 12.63
C ASN A 7 3.22 -6.25 13.45
N VAL A 8 4.30 -6.99 13.64
CA VAL A 8 5.48 -6.52 14.39
C VAL A 8 6.65 -6.30 13.43
N TRP A 9 7.22 -5.10 13.47
CA TRP A 9 8.38 -4.73 12.67
C TRP A 9 9.62 -4.53 13.53
N ARG A 10 10.61 -5.43 13.37
CA ARG A 10 11.92 -5.29 14.02
C ARG A 10 12.92 -4.61 13.08
N VAL A 11 13.15 -3.33 13.30
CA VAL A 11 13.99 -2.48 12.42
C VAL A 11 15.45 -2.97 12.36
N GLY A 12 15.97 -3.55 13.46
CA GLY A 12 17.33 -4.08 13.50
C GLY A 12 17.56 -5.34 12.66
N VAL A 13 16.49 -6.01 12.20
CA VAL A 13 16.57 -7.24 11.40
C VAL A 13 16.15 -6.99 9.95
N ASN A 14 15.15 -6.14 9.72
CA ASN A 14 14.65 -5.84 8.38
C ASN A 14 14.33 -4.34 8.27
N ASN A 15 14.81 -3.70 7.20
CA ASN A 15 14.52 -2.29 6.92
C ASN A 15 13.18 -2.07 6.19
N LYS A 16 12.47 -3.15 5.84
CA LYS A 16 11.17 -3.12 5.18
C LYS A 16 10.11 -3.81 6.03
N PHE A 17 8.99 -3.13 6.25
CA PHE A 17 7.81 -3.72 6.87
C PHE A 17 6.76 -4.05 5.82
N TYR A 18 6.74 -5.31 5.40
CA TYR A 18 5.81 -5.76 4.38
C TYR A 18 4.38 -5.79 4.89
N LEU A 19 3.52 -5.05 4.21
CA LEU A 19 2.11 -4.90 4.54
C LEU A 19 1.29 -5.97 3.80
N PHE A 20 1.16 -5.83 2.49
CA PHE A 20 0.36 -6.70 1.62
C PHE A 20 0.97 -6.76 0.22
N THR A 21 0.51 -7.71 -0.57
CA THR A 21 0.81 -7.81 -2.00
C THR A 21 -0.48 -7.66 -2.78
N CYS A 22 -0.48 -6.78 -3.78
CA CYS A 22 -1.55 -6.68 -4.74
C CYS A 22 -1.15 -7.42 -6.01
N SER A 23 -1.99 -8.36 -6.44
CA SER A 23 -1.70 -9.22 -7.59
C SER A 23 -2.89 -9.33 -8.53
N GLN A 24 -2.62 -9.29 -9.83
CA GLN A 24 -3.59 -9.59 -10.88
C GLN A 24 -3.04 -10.68 -11.78
N ARG A 25 -3.90 -11.64 -12.12
CA ARG A 25 -3.65 -12.68 -13.11
C ARG A 25 -4.88 -12.81 -14.00
N PRO A 26 -4.72 -13.10 -15.29
CA PRO A 26 -5.83 -13.37 -16.18
C PRO A 26 -6.56 -14.63 -15.70
N LYS A 27 -7.90 -14.59 -15.68
CA LYS A 27 -8.68 -15.81 -15.41
C LYS A 27 -8.48 -16.78 -16.58
N LEU A 28 -8.39 -18.08 -16.30
CA LEU A 28 -8.10 -19.11 -17.31
C LEU A 28 -9.04 -19.05 -18.54
N GLU A 29 -10.29 -18.63 -18.34
CA GLU A 29 -11.33 -18.49 -19.35
C GLU A 29 -11.15 -17.25 -20.25
N ASN A 30 -10.40 -16.25 -19.80
CA ASN A 30 -10.16 -14.99 -20.51
C ASN A 30 -8.83 -14.93 -21.27
N LYS A 31 -8.04 -16.01 -21.28
CA LYS A 31 -6.77 -16.09 -22.02
C LYS A 31 -6.91 -15.93 -23.55
N ILE A 32 -8.15 -15.89 -24.06
CA ILE A 32 -8.49 -15.69 -25.46
C ILE A 32 -8.92 -14.23 -25.74
N GLY A 33 -9.13 -13.41 -24.70
CA GLY A 33 -9.60 -12.02 -24.79
C GLY A 33 -8.50 -10.96 -24.72
N ASN A 34 -8.87 -9.71 -24.98
CA ASN A 34 -8.03 -8.50 -24.99
C ASN A 34 -7.46 -8.10 -23.60
N GLU A 35 -7.36 -9.02 -22.63
CA GLU A 35 -6.81 -8.70 -21.32
C GLU A 35 -5.36 -8.24 -21.44
N GLN A 36 -5.05 -7.13 -20.75
CA GLN A 36 -3.81 -6.41 -20.96
C GLN A 36 -2.66 -6.88 -20.05
N TRP A 37 -2.96 -7.52 -18.92
CA TRP A 37 -1.96 -8.01 -17.95
C TRP A 37 -1.99 -9.53 -17.86
N PHE A 38 -0.86 -10.16 -18.19
CA PHE A 38 -0.66 -11.60 -17.98
C PHE A 38 -0.21 -11.91 -16.55
N ASP A 39 0.52 -10.98 -15.95
CA ASP A 39 1.05 -11.06 -14.61
C ASP A 39 1.27 -9.64 -14.08
N SER A 40 0.86 -9.35 -12.86
CA SER A 40 1.17 -8.11 -12.16
C SER A 40 1.19 -8.42 -10.67
N ASP A 41 2.32 -8.18 -10.03
CA ASP A 41 2.50 -8.25 -8.58
C ASP A 41 3.14 -6.97 -8.08
N LEU A 42 2.62 -6.44 -6.98
CA LEU A 42 3.18 -5.29 -6.28
C LEU A 42 3.13 -5.53 -4.77
N SER A 43 4.28 -5.85 -4.19
CA SER A 43 4.43 -5.98 -2.74
C SER A 43 4.62 -4.60 -2.11
N VAL A 44 3.68 -4.21 -1.26
CA VAL A 44 3.65 -2.92 -0.59
C VAL A 44 4.25 -3.03 0.80
N TYR A 45 5.11 -2.08 1.15
CA TYR A 45 5.81 -2.07 2.43
C TYR A 45 6.07 -0.65 2.93
N LEU A 46 6.25 -0.51 4.24
CA LEU A 46 6.73 0.71 4.87
C LEU A 46 8.25 0.63 5.07
N THR A 47 8.90 1.78 4.95
CA THR A 47 10.31 2.00 5.28
C THR A 47 10.46 3.40 5.86
N PHE A 48 11.52 3.63 6.64
CA PHE A 48 11.86 5.00 7.04
C PHE A 48 12.18 5.86 5.81
N LYS A 49 11.76 7.13 5.88
CA LYS A 49 12.04 8.11 4.82
C LYS A 49 13.51 8.53 4.84
N GLU A 50 14.06 8.65 6.04
CA GLU A 50 15.47 8.89 6.28
C GLU A 50 16.15 7.62 6.83
N ASN A 51 17.46 7.52 6.67
CA ASN A 51 18.22 6.45 7.31
C ASN A 51 18.31 6.74 8.81
N ILE A 52 17.36 6.21 9.59
CA ILE A 52 17.40 6.32 11.04
C ILE A 52 18.07 5.09 11.65
N SER A 53 18.91 5.30 12.66
CA SER A 53 19.58 4.24 13.42
C SER A 53 18.81 3.82 14.67
N THR A 54 17.82 4.61 15.09
CA THR A 54 17.06 4.43 16.33
C THR A 54 15.60 4.78 16.10
N ILE A 55 14.67 3.98 16.64
CA ILE A 55 13.24 4.29 16.63
C ILE A 55 12.96 5.46 17.59
N THR A 56 12.36 6.53 17.08
CA THR A 56 12.05 7.73 17.86
C THR A 56 10.65 8.23 17.53
N GLU A 57 10.03 8.92 18.49
CA GLU A 57 8.74 9.57 18.29
C GLU A 57 8.78 10.50 17.07
N GLY A 58 7.73 10.47 16.24
CA GLY A 58 7.60 11.33 15.07
C GLY A 58 8.47 10.94 13.87
N ALA A 59 9.24 9.84 13.94
CA ALA A 59 10.04 9.40 12.80
C ALA A 59 9.16 9.11 11.58
N GLU A 60 9.46 9.75 10.45
CA GLU A 60 8.65 9.65 9.23
C GLU A 60 8.90 8.32 8.49
N LEU A 61 7.80 7.70 8.08
CA LEU A 61 7.77 6.52 7.24
C LEU A 61 7.23 6.89 5.86
N GLN A 62 7.65 6.12 4.86
CA GLN A 62 7.14 6.20 3.50
C GLN A 62 6.67 4.83 3.04
N LEU A 63 5.65 4.86 2.18
CA LEU A 63 5.06 3.68 1.57
C LEU A 63 5.74 3.45 0.21
N LYS A 64 6.23 2.24 -0.01
CA LYS A 64 6.90 1.82 -1.23
C LYS A 64 6.24 0.56 -1.77
N GLY A 65 6.36 0.37 -3.07
CA GLY A 65 6.01 -0.87 -3.75
C GLY A 65 7.25 -1.51 -4.35
N ARG A 66 7.36 -2.83 -4.32
CA ARG A 66 8.29 -3.58 -5.15
C ARG A 66 7.50 -4.57 -5.99
N GLY A 67 7.58 -4.43 -7.30
CA GLY A 67 6.70 -5.16 -8.19
C GLY A 67 7.36 -5.72 -9.43
N SER A 68 6.60 -6.57 -10.12
CA SER A 68 6.91 -7.12 -11.43
C SER A 68 5.61 -7.18 -12.23
N TYR A 69 5.69 -6.98 -13.53
CA TYR A 69 4.52 -7.14 -14.41
C TYR A 69 4.91 -7.66 -15.78
N ILE A 70 3.94 -8.28 -16.44
CA ILE A 70 4.00 -8.73 -17.83
C ILE A 70 2.70 -8.26 -18.47
N LYS A 71 2.84 -7.33 -19.42
CA LYS A 71 1.75 -6.69 -20.14
C LYS A 71 1.75 -7.11 -21.60
N GLY A 72 0.57 -7.24 -22.20
CA GLY A 72 0.41 -7.52 -23.61
C GLY A 72 -1.03 -7.83 -23.99
N ARG A 73 -1.29 -8.24 -25.23
CA ARG A 73 -2.64 -8.58 -25.71
C ARG A 73 -2.64 -9.92 -26.43
N GLY A 74 -3.59 -10.79 -26.09
CA GLY A 74 -3.68 -12.13 -26.67
C GLY A 74 -2.45 -12.99 -26.35
N LYS A 75 -1.59 -13.26 -27.34
CA LYS A 75 -0.31 -13.98 -27.14
C LYS A 75 0.93 -13.08 -27.17
N ASN A 76 0.76 -11.80 -27.48
CA ASN A 76 1.86 -10.88 -27.69
C ASN A 76 2.16 -10.12 -26.41
N ILE A 77 3.37 -10.28 -25.88
CA ILE A 77 3.89 -9.48 -24.76
C ILE A 77 4.39 -8.14 -25.32
N THR A 78 3.90 -7.04 -24.77
CA THR A 78 4.31 -5.67 -25.15
C THR A 78 5.29 -5.07 -24.15
N GLU A 79 5.19 -5.46 -22.87
CA GLU A 79 6.04 -4.92 -21.82
C GLU A 79 6.28 -5.95 -20.73
N ARG A 80 7.47 -5.89 -20.12
CA ARG A 80 7.84 -6.73 -18.99
C ARG A 80 8.82 -6.00 -18.10
N GLU A 81 8.53 -6.01 -16.82
CA GLU A 81 9.40 -5.46 -15.79
C GLU A 81 9.53 -6.44 -14.64
N ARG A 82 10.68 -6.45 -13.97
CA ARG A 82 10.92 -7.33 -12.82
C ARG A 82 11.62 -6.58 -11.70
N TYR A 83 11.12 -6.76 -10.48
CA TYR A 83 11.71 -6.24 -9.24
C TYR A 83 11.90 -4.72 -9.20
N ARG A 84 11.00 -3.97 -9.85
CA ARG A 84 11.05 -2.51 -9.85
C ARG A 84 10.52 -1.95 -8.52
N GLU A 85 11.26 -1.00 -7.97
CA GLU A 85 10.81 -0.22 -6.81
C GLU A 85 9.96 0.96 -7.29
N GLU A 86 8.85 1.21 -6.60
CA GLU A 86 7.86 2.24 -6.89
C GLU A 86 7.67 3.12 -5.67
N ASN A 87 7.60 4.44 -5.93
CA ASN A 87 7.21 5.39 -4.92
C ASN A 87 5.69 5.54 -4.93
N LEU A 88 5.00 4.99 -3.92
CA LEU A 88 3.53 5.04 -3.89
C LEU A 88 2.99 6.43 -3.52
N HIS A 89 3.86 7.36 -3.15
CA HIS A 89 3.55 8.78 -2.90
C HIS A 89 3.73 9.68 -4.13
N GLU A 90 4.01 9.08 -5.30
CA GLU A 90 4.23 9.82 -6.54
C GLU A 90 2.95 10.49 -7.05
N ASN A 91 3.10 11.67 -7.65
CA ASN A 91 2.04 12.36 -8.36
C ASN A 91 2.28 12.29 -9.87
N ILE A 92 1.20 12.25 -10.64
CA ILE A 92 1.20 12.42 -12.09
C ILE A 92 0.56 13.76 -12.46
N ASP A 93 1.04 14.32 -13.57
CA ASP A 93 0.43 15.49 -14.21
C ASP A 93 -0.66 14.99 -15.18
N ILE A 94 -1.89 15.47 -15.02
CA ILE A 94 -3.04 15.07 -15.85
C ILE A 94 -3.52 16.22 -16.75
N GLY A 95 -2.77 17.30 -16.87
CA GLY A 95 -3.14 18.48 -17.65
C GLY A 95 -2.73 19.78 -16.96
N VAL A 96 -2.99 20.92 -17.62
CA VAL A 96 -2.45 22.24 -17.26
C VAL A 96 -2.64 22.59 -15.77
N GLY A 97 -1.61 22.28 -14.97
CA GLY A 97 -1.51 22.61 -13.55
C GLY A 97 -2.20 21.64 -12.58
N THR A 98 -2.78 20.53 -13.03
CA THR A 98 -3.48 19.57 -12.16
C THR A 98 -2.62 18.34 -11.91
N ARG A 99 -2.33 18.09 -10.62
CA ARG A 99 -1.60 16.90 -10.16
C ARG A 99 -2.54 15.98 -9.40
N GLU A 100 -2.43 14.69 -9.69
CA GLU A 100 -3.15 13.64 -8.98
C GLU A 100 -2.18 12.57 -8.48
N SER A 101 -2.58 11.86 -7.44
CA SER A 101 -1.87 10.66 -6.99
C SER A 101 -1.69 9.70 -8.16
N ARG A 102 -0.48 9.19 -8.36
CA ARG A 102 -0.28 8.06 -9.27
C ARG A 102 -0.95 6.81 -8.74
N PHE A 103 -0.95 6.60 -7.42
CA PHE A 103 -1.48 5.39 -6.81
C PHE A 103 -2.65 5.70 -5.89
N VAL A 104 -3.74 4.97 -6.09
CA VAL A 104 -4.98 5.12 -5.33
C VAL A 104 -5.28 3.83 -4.60
N LEU A 105 -5.49 3.93 -3.28
CA LEU A 105 -5.97 2.83 -2.48
C LEU A 105 -7.48 2.92 -2.35
N THR A 106 -8.17 1.83 -2.65
CA THR A 106 -9.61 1.68 -2.47
C THR A 106 -9.90 0.60 -1.45
N VAL A 107 -10.80 0.88 -0.51
CA VAL A 107 -11.20 -0.08 0.54
C VAL A 107 -12.70 -0.31 0.45
N ASN A 108 -13.11 -1.58 0.42
CA ASN A 108 -14.50 -1.96 0.50
C ASN A 108 -14.96 -2.07 1.97
N ARG A 109 -16.03 -1.37 2.34
CA ARG A 109 -16.59 -1.28 3.70
C ARG A 109 -17.01 -2.64 4.26
N LEU A 110 -17.67 -3.48 3.48
CA LEU A 110 -18.27 -4.73 3.96
C LEU A 110 -17.22 -5.83 4.10
N THR A 111 -16.37 -5.97 3.09
CA THR A 111 -15.36 -7.04 3.02
C THR A 111 -14.04 -6.62 3.63
N THR A 112 -13.79 -5.32 3.82
CA THR A 112 -12.48 -4.72 4.15
C THR A 112 -11.39 -5.03 3.13
N ASN A 113 -11.76 -5.52 1.94
CA ASN A 113 -10.80 -5.81 0.89
C ASN A 113 -10.19 -4.51 0.38
N ASN A 114 -8.86 -4.54 0.23
CA ASN A 114 -8.09 -3.44 -0.31
C ASN A 114 -7.80 -3.70 -1.79
N ARG A 115 -7.83 -2.63 -2.58
CA ARG A 115 -7.34 -2.60 -3.95
C ARG A 115 -6.37 -1.45 -4.11
N LEU A 116 -5.35 -1.67 -4.92
CA LEU A 116 -4.40 -0.65 -5.32
C LEU A 116 -4.49 -0.47 -6.83
N GLY A 117 -4.70 0.76 -7.26
CA GLY A 117 -4.81 1.14 -8.66
C GLY A 117 -3.81 2.21 -9.03
N GLU A 118 -3.37 2.21 -10.27
CA GLU A 118 -2.74 3.38 -10.87
C GLU A 118 -3.80 4.32 -11.45
N ALA A 119 -3.69 5.61 -11.15
CA ALA A 119 -4.47 6.65 -11.80
C ALA A 119 -3.80 7.07 -13.11
N GLY A 120 -4.58 7.57 -14.07
CA GLY A 120 -4.10 8.02 -15.37
C GLY A 120 -5.14 7.85 -16.48
N GLY A 121 -4.78 8.28 -17.69
CA GLY A 121 -5.64 8.17 -18.87
C GLY A 121 -5.42 6.86 -19.63
N GLY A 122 -6.27 5.86 -19.36
CA GLY A 122 -6.41 4.64 -20.17
C GLY A 122 -5.47 3.49 -19.81
N ASP A 123 -5.94 2.27 -20.04
CA ASP A 123 -5.30 1.01 -19.61
C ASP A 123 -3.86 0.83 -20.14
N ASP A 124 -3.54 1.44 -21.28
CA ASP A 124 -2.20 1.44 -21.87
C ASP A 124 -1.17 2.17 -20.98
N ALA A 125 -1.59 3.10 -20.12
CA ALA A 125 -0.70 3.86 -19.23
C ALA A 125 -0.34 3.14 -17.92
N TYR A 126 -1.16 2.17 -17.46
CA TYR A 126 -0.91 1.50 -16.19
C TYR A 126 0.10 0.36 -16.33
N LYS A 127 1.04 0.29 -15.41
CA LYS A 127 2.04 -0.78 -15.31
C LYS A 127 1.49 -1.99 -14.58
N TYR A 128 0.86 -1.74 -13.43
CA TYR A 128 0.38 -2.77 -12.52
C TYR A 128 -1.14 -3.00 -12.64
N GLY A 129 -1.89 -2.04 -13.16
CA GLY A 129 -3.35 -2.12 -13.36
C GLY A 129 -4.10 -1.00 -12.66
N ASP A 130 -5.40 -0.85 -12.98
CA ASP A 130 -6.28 0.20 -12.45
C ASP A 130 -7.00 -0.20 -11.16
N MET A 131 -7.20 -1.50 -10.90
CA MET A 131 -7.85 -2.03 -9.69
C MET A 131 -7.32 -3.41 -9.29
N VAL A 132 -6.08 -3.47 -8.77
CA VAL A 132 -5.44 -4.72 -8.37
C VAL A 132 -5.84 -5.12 -6.96
N MET A 133 -6.37 -6.33 -6.78
CA MET A 133 -6.76 -6.88 -5.46
C MET A 133 -5.53 -7.16 -4.59
N CYS A 134 -5.60 -6.79 -3.31
CA CYS A 134 -4.55 -7.04 -2.34
C CYS A 134 -4.88 -8.19 -1.40
N ASP A 135 -3.85 -8.93 -0.98
CA ASP A 135 -3.97 -10.17 -0.19
C ASP A 135 -4.31 -9.96 1.30
N LYS A 136 -4.30 -8.72 1.79
CA LYS A 136 -4.67 -8.39 3.18
C LYS A 136 -5.51 -7.12 3.30
N SER A 137 -6.39 -7.15 4.30
CA SER A 137 -7.31 -6.09 4.70
C SER A 137 -6.74 -5.25 5.86
N LEU A 138 -5.71 -4.45 5.58
CA LEU A 138 -5.00 -3.69 6.63
C LEU A 138 -5.57 -2.30 6.91
N PHE A 139 -6.44 -1.77 6.04
CA PHE A 139 -6.93 -0.41 6.13
C PHE A 139 -8.45 -0.36 6.22
N THR A 140 -8.96 0.75 6.73
CA THR A 140 -10.37 1.14 6.67
C THR A 140 -10.48 2.66 6.71
N PHE A 141 -11.63 3.19 6.35
CA PHE A 141 -11.98 4.60 6.58
C PHE A 141 -12.79 4.74 7.86
N GLU A 142 -12.67 5.90 8.54
CA GLU A 142 -13.56 6.25 9.64
C GLU A 142 -15.00 6.44 9.17
N GLU A 143 -15.17 7.09 8.02
CA GLU A 143 -16.47 7.39 7.43
C GLU A 143 -16.41 7.08 5.93
N TYR A 144 -17.49 6.48 5.42
CA TYR A 144 -17.65 6.22 3.99
C TYR A 144 -18.66 7.24 3.46
N THR A 145 -18.23 8.12 2.54
CA THR A 145 -18.98 9.33 2.17
C THR A 145 -20.28 9.06 1.41
N GLN A 146 -20.49 7.87 0.88
CA GLN A 146 -21.71 7.49 0.18
C GLN A 146 -22.29 6.20 0.76
N ALA A 147 -23.50 6.28 1.34
CA ALA A 147 -24.19 5.12 1.90
C ALA A 147 -24.48 3.99 0.89
N ARG A 148 -24.40 4.29 -0.42
CA ARG A 148 -24.61 3.35 -1.52
C ARG A 148 -23.33 2.76 -2.11
N ASN A 149 -22.19 3.45 -1.97
CA ASN A 149 -20.93 2.91 -2.45
C ASN A 149 -20.30 2.17 -1.29
N GLU A 150 -20.19 0.85 -1.45
CA GLU A 150 -19.52 -0.01 -0.50
C GLU A 150 -18.01 0.23 -0.49
N GLU A 151 -17.49 1.25 -1.17
CA GLU A 151 -16.07 1.48 -1.38
C GLU A 151 -15.75 2.96 -1.22
N GLU A 152 -14.60 3.25 -0.62
CA GLU A 152 -14.04 4.59 -0.49
C GLU A 152 -12.58 4.55 -0.95
N SER A 153 -12.08 5.65 -1.50
CA SER A 153 -10.75 5.72 -2.09
C SER A 153 -9.96 6.92 -1.61
N VAL A 154 -8.64 6.75 -1.51
CA VAL A 154 -7.70 7.80 -1.16
C VAL A 154 -6.46 7.73 -2.05
N GLY A 155 -6.04 8.89 -2.57
CA GLY A 155 -4.75 9.03 -3.22
C GLY A 155 -3.63 8.93 -2.18
N LEU A 156 -2.63 8.09 -2.45
CA LEU A 156 -1.59 7.77 -1.49
C LEU A 156 -0.58 8.91 -1.28
N GLU A 157 -0.43 9.85 -2.21
CA GLU A 157 0.37 11.07 -2.04
C GLU A 157 -0.02 11.89 -0.81
N GLY A 158 -1.30 11.83 -0.42
CA GLY A 158 -1.86 12.57 0.71
C GLY A 158 -1.71 11.85 2.05
N VAL A 159 -1.32 10.58 2.04
CA VAL A 159 -1.25 9.71 3.22
C VAL A 159 0.16 9.72 3.78
N LYS A 160 0.33 10.10 5.04
CA LYS A 160 1.62 10.11 5.73
C LYS A 160 1.62 9.09 6.85
N PHE A 161 2.81 8.60 7.18
CA PHE A 161 3.01 7.62 8.23
C PHE A 161 4.12 8.10 9.16
N SER A 162 3.91 7.99 10.47
CA SER A 162 4.88 8.37 11.50
C SER A 162 4.86 7.39 12.65
N LEU A 163 5.96 7.33 13.39
CA LEU A 163 5.99 6.61 14.66
C LEU A 163 5.36 7.45 15.77
N LYS A 164 4.55 6.81 16.61
CA LYS A 164 3.89 7.43 17.76
C LYS A 164 3.93 6.56 18.99
N GLY A 165 3.84 7.18 20.16
CA GLY A 165 3.68 6.50 21.44
C GLY A 165 4.90 5.64 21.78
N CYS A 166 6.09 6.02 21.32
CA CYS A 166 7.30 5.24 21.50
C CYS A 166 7.66 5.02 22.97
N GLN A 167 7.20 5.88 23.89
CA GLN A 167 7.42 5.76 25.33
C GLN A 167 6.22 5.19 26.09
N ASP A 168 5.15 4.82 25.38
CA ASP A 168 3.95 4.27 26.00
C ASP A 168 4.19 2.82 26.44
N GLU A 169 3.88 2.54 27.70
CA GLU A 169 3.97 1.20 28.29
C GLU A 169 3.05 0.20 27.55
N THR A 170 1.95 0.66 26.98
CA THR A 170 1.01 -0.16 26.21
C THR A 170 1.59 -0.64 24.88
N ASN A 171 2.64 0.01 24.37
CA ASN A 171 3.31 -0.34 23.11
C ASN A 171 4.51 -1.28 23.31
N LYS A 172 4.71 -1.78 24.54
CA LYS A 172 5.76 -2.76 24.81
C LYS A 172 5.43 -4.12 24.18
N TYR A 173 6.41 -4.70 23.50
CA TYR A 173 6.31 -6.04 22.93
C TYR A 173 7.39 -6.94 23.53
N HIS A 174 6.96 -7.95 24.31
CA HIS A 174 7.85 -8.86 25.06
C HIS A 174 8.97 -8.12 25.83
N GLY A 175 8.59 -7.07 26.55
CA GLY A 175 9.52 -6.26 27.36
C GLY A 175 10.41 -5.29 26.57
N LYS A 176 10.29 -5.25 25.24
CA LYS A 176 10.97 -4.26 24.39
C LYS A 176 10.07 -3.05 24.19
N GLN A 177 10.68 -1.86 24.21
CA GLN A 177 10.02 -0.62 23.84
C GLN A 177 9.60 -0.66 22.37
N GLY A 178 8.34 -0.30 22.10
CA GLY A 178 7.78 -0.24 20.77
C GLY A 178 7.08 1.08 20.49
N CYS A 179 6.92 1.40 19.22
CA CYS A 179 6.15 2.53 18.73
C CYS A 179 4.99 2.01 17.87
N GLU A 180 3.83 2.65 17.93
CA GLU A 180 2.79 2.45 16.93
C GLU A 180 3.17 3.15 15.63
N ILE A 181 2.60 2.68 14.53
CA ILE A 181 2.60 3.45 13.28
C ILE A 181 1.28 4.18 13.21
N GLU A 182 1.29 5.51 13.22
CA GLU A 182 0.09 6.30 12.94
C GLU A 182 -0.03 6.61 11.45
N ILE A 183 -1.28 6.78 11.00
CA ILE A 183 -1.60 7.27 9.65
C ILE A 183 -2.14 8.68 9.79
N ILE A 184 -1.52 9.62 9.07
CA ILE A 184 -1.95 11.01 8.99
C ILE A 184 -2.40 11.26 7.55
N ASP A 185 -3.71 11.39 7.35
CA ASP A 185 -4.28 11.72 6.04
C ASP A 185 -4.51 13.22 5.91
N SER A 186 -3.67 13.87 5.10
CA SER A 186 -3.73 15.32 4.86
C SER A 186 -4.92 15.77 4.01
N LYS A 187 -5.66 14.84 3.38
CA LYS A 187 -6.82 15.13 2.53
C LYS A 187 -8.16 14.89 3.22
N GLY A 188 -8.15 14.49 4.50
CA GLY A 188 -9.36 14.42 5.33
C GLY A 188 -10.31 13.26 4.98
N LYS A 189 -9.85 12.25 4.22
CA LYS A 189 -10.60 11.01 4.01
C LYS A 189 -10.54 10.08 5.24
N LYS A 190 -9.62 10.35 6.17
CA LYS A 190 -9.50 9.67 7.48
C LYS A 190 -9.28 8.16 7.34
N ILE A 191 -8.38 7.78 6.44
CA ILE A 191 -7.88 6.39 6.39
C ILE A 191 -7.14 6.05 7.69
N LYS A 192 -7.37 4.84 8.19
CA LYS A 192 -6.74 4.29 9.39
C LYS A 192 -6.44 2.81 9.21
N TRP A 193 -5.67 2.25 10.14
CA TRP A 193 -5.50 0.80 10.22
C TRP A 193 -6.84 0.12 10.52
N ASN A 194 -7.05 -1.05 9.94
CA ASN A 194 -8.14 -1.94 10.33
C ASN A 194 -7.98 -2.30 11.82
N GLU A 195 -9.08 -2.36 12.58
CA GLU A 195 -9.07 -2.63 14.04
C GLU A 195 -8.34 -3.94 14.42
N LYS A 196 -8.33 -4.91 13.51
CA LYS A 196 -7.64 -6.20 13.69
C LYS A 196 -6.13 -6.14 13.40
N PHE A 197 -5.64 -5.04 12.83
CA PHE A 197 -4.24 -4.86 12.50
C PHE A 197 -3.67 -3.66 13.25
N LYS A 198 -2.85 -3.95 14.26
CA LYS A 198 -2.16 -2.94 15.07
C LYS A 198 -0.66 -3.07 14.87
N PRO A 199 -0.08 -2.32 13.91
CA PRO A 199 1.34 -2.45 13.61
C PRO A 199 2.19 -1.81 14.72
N ILE A 200 3.20 -2.54 15.19
CA ILE A 200 4.14 -2.09 16.22
C ILE A 200 5.55 -2.19 15.67
N VAL A 201 6.34 -1.14 15.87
CA VAL A 201 7.74 -1.06 15.48
C VAL A 201 8.62 -1.18 16.71
N ILE A 202 9.57 -2.10 16.68
CA ILE A 202 10.50 -2.38 17.78
C ILE A 202 11.94 -2.38 17.28
N ARG A 203 12.87 -2.24 18.22
CA ARG A 203 14.30 -2.39 17.97
C ARG A 203 14.73 -3.85 17.81
#